data_AF-A0A0B8QIZ8-F1
#
_entry.id   AF-A0A0B8QIZ8-F1
#
_cell.length_a   1.000
_cell.length_b   1.000
_cell.length_c   1.000
_cell.angle_alpha   90.00
_cell.angle_beta   90.00
_cell.angle_gamma   90.00
#
_symmetry.space_group_name_H-M   'P 1'
#
loop_
_entity.id
_entity.type
_entity.pdbx_description
1 polymer ?
#
loop_
_entity_poly.entity_id
_entity_poly.type
_entity_poly.pdbx_seq_one_letter_code
_entity_poly.pdbx_strand_id
1 'polypeptide(L)' 'MSPWVKAVVTQLTPLQDSESAKAMKAYMRDKFEFLGIQSTPRREALSHSLPLEGFQKARLSQL' A
#
# COMPACT_ATOMS: atom_id res chain seq x y z
N MET A 1 -5.89 -15.19 -7.14
CA MET A 1 -5.58 -14.03 -6.25
C MET A 1 -5.61 -14.52 -4.81
N SER A 2 -4.52 -14.36 -4.05
CA SER A 2 -4.47 -14.85 -2.67
C SER A 2 -5.42 -14.06 -1.76
N PRO A 3 -5.86 -14.62 -0.62
CA PRO A 3 -6.69 -13.90 0.36
C PRO A 3 -6.06 -12.58 0.80
N TRP A 4 -4.73 -12.55 0.95
CA TRP A 4 -3.99 -11.34 1.30
C TRP A 4 -4.09 -10.26 0.22
N VAL A 5 -3.89 -10.59 -1.06
CA VAL A 5 -4.03 -9.60 -2.14
C VAL A 5 -5.46 -9.05 -2.19
N LYS A 6 -6.48 -9.89 -1.92
CA LYS A 6 -7.87 -9.43 -1.83
C LYS A 6 -8.06 -8.42 -0.70
N ALA A 7 -7.54 -8.70 0.49
CA ALA A 7 -7.61 -7.79 1.63
C ALA A 7 -6.93 -6.44 1.36
N VAL A 8 -5.76 -6.46 0.71
CA VAL A 8 -5.03 -5.23 0.32
C VAL A 8 -5.86 -4.39 -0.65
N VAL A 9 -6.43 -5.00 -1.70
CA VAL A 9 -7.28 -4.28 -2.66
C VAL A 9 -8.51 -3.70 -1.96
N THR A 10 -9.22 -4.50 -1.16
CA THR A 10 -10.41 -4.05 -0.42
C THR A 10 -10.11 -2.87 0.52
N GLN A 11 -8.93 -2.81 1.13
CA GLN A 11 -8.55 -1.71 2.02
C GLN A 11 -8.12 -0.44 1.28
N LEU A 12 -7.42 -0.59 0.15
CA LEU A 12 -6.86 0.56 -0.58
C LEU A 12 -7.85 1.20 -1.56
N THR A 13 -8.70 0.42 -2.23
CA THR A 13 -9.62 0.95 -3.25
C THR A 13 -10.50 2.10 -2.76
N PRO A 14 -11.10 2.08 -1.54
CA PRO A 14 -11.90 3.20 -1.04
C PRO A 14 -11.12 4.50 -0.81
N LEU A 15 -9.80 4.41 -0.70
CA LEU A 15 -8.92 5.57 -0.47
C LEU A 15 -8.40 6.18 -1.78
N GLN A 16 -8.94 5.76 -2.92
CA GLN A 16 -8.52 6.25 -4.23
C GLN A 16 -8.73 7.76 -4.37
N ASP A 17 -7.72 8.44 -4.92
CA ASP A 17 -7.76 9.85 -5.28
C ASP A 17 -7.35 10.01 -6.75
N SER A 18 -8.29 10.42 -7.60
CA SER A 18 -8.09 10.54 -9.03
C SER A 18 -7.17 11.71 -9.41
N GLU A 19 -7.14 12.78 -8.63
CA GLU A 19 -6.26 13.93 -8.91
C GLU A 19 -4.81 13.56 -8.59
N SER A 20 -4.56 12.98 -7.42
CA SER A 20 -3.24 12.44 -7.08
C SER A 20 -2.79 11.35 -8.04
N ALA A 21 -3.72 10.48 -8.50
CA ALA A 21 -3.41 9.43 -9.46
C ALA A 21 -2.88 9.99 -10.80
N LYS A 22 -3.48 11.07 -11.33
CA LYS A 22 -3.00 11.73 -12.55
C LYS A 22 -1.56 12.23 -12.38
N ALA A 23 -1.26 12.90 -11.27
CA ALA A 23 0.08 13.41 -10.99
C ALA A 23 1.12 12.27 -10.87
N MET A 24 0.77 11.18 -10.17
CA MET A 24 1.64 10.01 -10.04
C MET A 24 1.87 9.29 -11.37
N LYS A 25 0.84 9.16 -12.19
CA LYS A 25 0.93 8.57 -13.53
C LYS A 25 1.83 9.40 -14.45
N ALA A 26 1.66 10.72 -14.45
CA ALA A 26 2.52 11.64 -15.20
C ALA A 26 3.99 11.56 -14.74
N TYR A 27 4.22 11.52 -13.43
CA TYR A 27 5.57 11.33 -12.87
C TYR A 27 6.23 10.03 -13.38
N MET A 28 5.46 8.95 -13.53
CA MET A 28 5.92 7.68 -14.06
C MET A 28 5.84 7.56 -15.59
N ARG A 29 5.70 8.70 -16.31
CA ARG A 29 5.62 8.76 -17.78
C ARG A 29 4.54 7.83 -18.35
N ASP A 30 3.40 7.80 -17.67
CA ASP A 30 2.19 7.07 -18.07
C ASP A 30 2.35 5.54 -18.17
N LYS A 31 3.37 4.98 -17.52
CA LYS A 31 3.66 3.53 -17.57
C LYS A 31 2.80 2.67 -16.66
N PHE A 32 2.14 3.27 -15.66
CA PHE A 32 1.36 2.55 -14.66
C PHE A 32 0.09 3.29 -14.31
N GLU A 33 -0.96 2.53 -13.99
CA GLU A 33 -2.16 3.06 -13.34
C GLU A 33 -1.94 3.20 -11.84
N PHE A 34 -2.53 4.24 -11.26
CA PHE A 34 -2.39 4.55 -9.84
C PHE A 34 -3.76 4.73 -9.19
N LEU A 35 -3.86 4.30 -7.92
CA LEU A 35 -4.97 4.68 -7.04
C LEU A 35 -4.79 6.09 -6.45
N GLY A 36 -3.65 6.76 -6.66
CA GLY A 36 -3.40 8.09 -6.11
C GLY A 36 -3.01 8.13 -4.62
N ILE A 37 -2.75 6.98 -4.00
CA ILE A 37 -2.48 6.90 -2.56
C ILE A 37 -0.98 7.07 -2.30
N GLN A 38 -0.63 8.15 -1.59
CA GLN A 38 0.75 8.44 -1.20
C GLN A 38 1.30 7.42 -0.19
N SER A 39 2.63 7.39 -0.04
CA SER A 39 3.31 6.34 0.74
C SER A 39 2.87 6.26 2.20
N THR A 40 2.70 7.39 2.89
CA THR A 40 2.28 7.43 4.30
C THR A 40 0.85 6.91 4.50
N PRO A 41 -0.20 7.49 3.88
CA PRO A 41 -1.57 6.99 4.05
C PRO A 41 -1.74 5.54 3.58
N ARG A 42 -1.00 5.11 2.54
CA ARG A 42 -0.99 3.69 2.13
C ARG A 42 -0.45 2.76 3.22
N ARG A 43 0.64 3.15 3.90
CA ARG A 43 1.22 2.35 4.99
C ARG A 43 0.30 2.30 6.20
N GLU A 44 -0.33 3.42 6.54
CA GLU A 44 -1.30 3.50 7.64
C GLU A 44 -2.50 2.59 7.37
N ALA A 45 -3.06 2.64 6.16
CA ALA A 45 -4.17 1.78 5.74
C ALA A 45 -3.86 0.28 5.82
N LEU A 46 -2.60 -0.10 5.58
CA LEU A 46 -2.15 -1.51 5.58
C LEU A 46 -1.52 -1.96 6.91
N SER A 47 -1.31 -1.06 7.86
CA SER A 47 -0.58 -1.36 9.11
C SER A 47 -1.24 -2.46 9.94
N HIS A 48 -2.57 -2.59 9.86
CA HIS A 48 -3.37 -3.59 10.58
C HIS A 48 -3.62 -4.87 9.79
N SER A 49 -3.23 -4.95 8.50
CA SER A 49 -3.45 -6.13 7.64
C SER A 49 -2.21 -6.99 7.42
N LEU A 50 -1.11 -6.63 8.06
CA LEU A 50 0.10 -7.45 8.11
C LEU A 50 -0.08 -8.56 9.16
N PRO A 51 0.07 -9.85 8.80
CA PRO A 51 0.19 -10.89 9.81
C PRO A 51 1.45 -10.61 10.64
N LEU A 52 1.25 -10.34 11.94
CA LEU A 52 2.28 -9.93 12.89
C LEU A 52 3.40 -10.98 13.07
N GLU A 53 3.17 -12.22 12.63
CA GLU A 53 4.07 -13.37 12.74
C GLU A 53 5.45 -13.17 12.08
N GLY A 54 5.56 -12.32 11.04
CA GLY A 54 6.78 -12.19 10.24
C GLY A 54 7.76 -11.08 10.63
N PHE A 55 7.34 -10.08 11.42
CA PHE A 55 8.13 -8.86 11.63
C PHE A 55 8.88 -8.79 12.96
N GLN A 56 8.53 -9.60 13.96
CA GLN A 56 9.21 -9.58 15.26
C GLN A 56 10.66 -10.10 15.19
N LYS A 57 11.00 -10.94 14.21
CA LYS A 57 12.35 -11.51 14.08
C LYS A 57 13.42 -10.53 13.59
N ALA A 58 13.03 -9.43 12.93
CA ALA A 58 13.98 -8.44 12.40
C ALA A 58 14.32 -7.31 13.39
N ARG A 59 13.49 -7.10 14.43
CA ARG A 59 13.71 -6.02 15.42
C ARG A 59 14.46 -6.49 16.67
N LEU A 60 14.55 -7.80 16.91
CA LEU A 60 15.21 -8.38 18.08
C LEU A 60 16.62 -8.94 17.80
N SER A 61 17.14 -8.86 16.56
CA SER A 61 18.50 -9.29 16.22
C SER A 61 19.54 -8.15 16.21
N GLN A 62 19.22 -7.01 16.81
CA GLN A 62 20.12 -5.85 16.95
C GLN A 62 20.28 -5.40 18.42
N LEU A 63 19.98 -6.30 19.37
CA LEU A 63 20.37 -6.21 20.78
C LEU A 63 21.19 -7.46 21.12
#